data_AF-A0A7S0INL5-F1
#
_entry.id   AF-A0A7S0INL5-F1
#
_cell.length_a   1.000
_cell.length_b   1.000
_cell.length_c   1.000
_cell.angle_alpha   90.00
_cell.angle_beta   90.00
_cell.angle_gamma   90.00
#
_symmetry.space_group_name_H-M   'P 1'
#
loop_
_entity.id
_entity.type
_entity.pdbx_description
1 polymer ?
#
loop_
_entity_poly.entity_id
_entity_poly.type
_entity_poly.pdbx_seq_one_letter_code
_entity_poly.pdbx_strand_id
1 'polypeptide(L)'
;AREKPAGPANDFVKATADPKARHNCFAWRLANGDMRTNGDGEPGGTAGPPILAAIDGAGLSGVAVLVSRYRIAEGAKLGTGGLVRAYGGTAAACLASAEPKELQQQATAIVRYSAQDTGAVFTLLAPYAPRTVMLPTEPPETLARFEVPQEEIDPLSERLATATAGRVLCMAVDDEEDAPL
;
A
#
# COMPACT_ATOMS: atom_id res chain seq x y z
N ALA A 1 -0.45 9.02 -16.77
CA ALA A 1 0.77 9.13 -15.95
C ALA A 1 0.47 8.47 -14.62
N ARG A 2 1.17 7.38 -14.26
CA ARG A 2 0.98 6.75 -12.94
C ARG A 2 1.29 7.78 -11.86
N GLU A 3 0.36 8.00 -10.95
CA GLU A 3 0.68 8.70 -9.72
C GLU A 3 1.76 7.90 -9.01
N LYS A 4 2.83 8.56 -8.56
CA LYS A 4 3.81 7.93 -7.67
C LYS A 4 3.05 7.37 -6.46
N PRO A 5 3.53 6.32 -5.78
CA PRO A 5 2.86 5.78 -4.59
C PRO A 5 2.57 6.86 -3.54
N ALA A 6 3.49 7.81 -3.37
CA ALA A 6 3.32 8.97 -2.50
C ALA A 6 2.51 10.14 -3.11
N GLY A 7 2.10 10.06 -4.37
CA GLY A 7 1.33 11.08 -5.09
C GLY A 7 0.05 11.46 -4.35
N PRO A 8 -0.87 10.50 -4.13
CA PRO A 8 -2.12 10.76 -3.41
C PRO A 8 -1.90 11.32 -2.00
N ALA A 9 -0.92 10.80 -1.25
CA ALA A 9 -0.63 11.27 0.10
C ALA A 9 -0.08 12.70 0.11
N ASN A 10 0.81 13.05 -0.83
CA ASN A 10 1.33 14.41 -0.97
C ASN A 10 0.23 15.37 -1.44
N ASP A 11 -0.66 14.93 -2.32
CA ASP A 11 -1.74 15.77 -2.83
C ASP A 11 -2.82 16.00 -1.76
N PHE A 12 -3.11 15.00 -0.93
CA PHE A 12 -3.91 15.16 0.30
C PHE A 12 -3.32 16.23 1.23
N VAL A 13 -2.01 16.15 1.52
CA VAL A 13 -1.32 17.13 2.38
C VAL A 13 -1.44 18.54 1.80
N LYS A 14 -1.17 18.71 0.49
CA LYS A 14 -1.28 20.01 -0.17
C LYS A 14 -2.70 20.56 -0.15
N ALA A 15 -3.70 19.71 -0.38
CA ALA A 15 -5.10 20.11 -0.43
C ALA A 15 -5.68 20.45 0.95
N THR A 16 -5.15 19.84 2.01
CA THR A 16 -5.70 19.94 3.37
C THR A 16 -4.95 20.92 4.27
N ALA A 17 -3.69 21.24 3.96
CA ALA A 17 -2.89 22.17 4.76
C ALA A 17 -3.57 23.55 4.85
N ASP A 18 -3.73 24.07 6.07
CA ASP A 18 -4.30 25.40 6.30
C ASP A 18 -3.19 26.48 6.25
N PRO A 19 -3.24 27.45 5.31
CA PRO A 19 -2.28 28.55 5.24
C PRO A 19 -2.26 29.45 6.48
N LYS A 20 -3.33 29.45 7.30
CA LYS A 20 -3.42 30.21 8.55
C LYS A 20 -2.82 29.47 9.73
N ALA A 21 -2.62 28.16 9.62
CA ALA A 21 -1.90 27.42 10.64
C ALA A 21 -0.43 27.83 10.63
N ARG A 22 0.19 27.84 11.81
CA ARG A 22 1.62 28.15 11.91
C ARG A 22 2.48 26.98 11.45
N HIS A 23 2.00 25.77 11.74
CA HIS A 23 2.68 24.53 11.40
C HIS A 23 1.63 23.53 10.90
N ASN A 24 1.83 22.96 9.71
CA ASN A 24 1.08 21.86 9.14
C ASN A 24 1.98 20.62 9.13
N CYS A 25 2.12 20.00 10.30
CA CYS A 25 2.96 18.82 10.47
C CYS A 25 2.22 17.60 9.96
N PHE A 26 2.91 16.66 9.31
CA PHE A 26 2.27 15.45 8.81
C PHE A 26 3.15 14.22 8.95
N ALA A 27 2.51 13.07 8.87
CA ALA A 27 3.17 11.81 8.56
C ALA A 27 2.25 10.91 7.74
N TRP A 28 2.83 9.97 7.03
CA TRP A 28 2.07 8.93 6.33
C TRP A 28 2.82 7.60 6.33
N ARG A 29 2.07 6.51 6.27
CA ARG A 29 2.52 5.15 5.99
C ARG A 29 1.67 4.61 4.85
N LEU A 30 2.31 4.30 3.73
CA LEU A 30 1.64 3.76 2.55
C LEU A 30 1.52 2.23 2.65
N ALA A 31 0.65 1.66 1.83
CA ALA A 31 0.42 0.22 1.79
C ALA A 31 1.69 -0.57 1.42
N ASN A 32 2.53 -0.02 0.54
CA ASN A 32 3.81 -0.59 0.14
C ASN A 32 4.93 -0.48 1.22
N GLY A 33 4.60 0.01 2.42
CA GLY A 33 5.54 0.16 3.53
C GLY A 33 6.30 1.50 3.56
N ASP A 34 6.24 2.30 2.50
CA ASP A 34 6.88 3.61 2.47
C ASP A 34 6.32 4.52 3.57
N MET A 35 7.22 5.31 4.17
CA MET A 35 6.84 6.25 5.22
C MET A 35 7.53 7.60 5.04
N ARG A 36 6.87 8.66 5.52
CA ARG A 36 7.45 10.00 5.59
C ARG A 36 6.88 10.77 6.76
N THR A 37 7.70 11.68 7.27
CA THR A 37 7.28 12.65 8.27
C THR A 37 7.74 14.06 7.89
N ASN A 38 7.01 15.07 8.37
CA ASN A 38 7.39 16.47 8.25
C ASN A 38 6.90 17.23 9.50
N GLY A 39 7.81 17.93 10.17
CA GLY A 39 7.50 18.75 11.35
C GLY A 39 7.17 20.21 11.06
N ASP A 40 7.26 20.64 9.80
CA ASP A 40 6.95 22.00 9.35
C ASP A 40 7.53 23.13 10.24
N GLY A 41 8.80 23.01 10.62
CA GLY A 41 9.49 24.00 11.45
C GLY A 41 9.27 23.89 12.96
N GLU A 42 8.56 22.87 13.44
CA GLU A 42 8.61 22.46 14.85
C GLU A 42 10.01 21.93 15.22
N PRO A 43 10.39 21.95 16.52
CA PRO A 43 11.63 21.34 16.97
C PRO A 43 11.75 19.88 16.51
N GLY A 44 12.96 19.49 16.09
CA GLY A 44 13.22 18.16 15.55
C GLY A 44 12.71 17.04 16.45
N GLY A 45 12.01 16.07 15.86
CA GLY A 45 11.47 14.92 16.58
C GLY A 45 10.17 15.16 17.35
N THR A 46 9.62 16.38 17.36
CA THR A 46 8.47 16.70 18.25
C THR A 46 7.08 16.62 17.60
N ALA A 47 7.00 16.57 16.27
CA ALA A 47 5.73 16.59 15.55
C ALA A 47 5.58 15.41 14.58
N GLY A 48 6.35 15.40 13.49
CA GLY A 48 6.28 14.35 12.46
C GLY A 48 6.43 12.93 13.01
N PRO A 49 7.52 12.59 13.74
CA PRO A 49 7.71 11.24 14.26
C PRO A 49 6.62 10.80 15.26
N PRO A 50 6.15 11.65 16.20
CA PRO A 50 4.99 11.32 17.03
C PRO A 50 3.70 11.03 16.25
N ILE A 51 3.44 11.73 15.13
CA ILE A 51 2.28 11.44 14.26
C ILE A 51 2.45 10.05 13.61
N LEU A 52 3.64 9.74 13.10
CA LEU A 52 3.92 8.42 12.51
C LEU A 52 3.78 7.30 13.55
N ALA A 53 4.30 7.51 14.76
CA ALA A 53 4.17 6.55 15.86
C ALA A 53 2.71 6.27 16.23
N ALA A 54 1.81 7.25 16.06
CA ALA A 54 0.37 7.04 16.25
C ALA A 54 -0.25 6.18 15.15
N ILE A 55 0.18 6.36 13.88
CA ILE A 55 -0.23 5.50 12.76
C ILE A 55 0.23 4.06 13.01
N ASP A 56 1.50 3.89 13.37
CA ASP A 56 2.11 2.59 13.62
C ASP A 56 1.49 1.88 14.83
N GLY A 57 1.23 2.63 15.91
CA GLY A 57 0.57 2.12 17.11
C GLY A 57 -0.89 1.70 16.88
N ALA A 58 -1.55 2.26 15.85
CA ALA A 58 -2.88 1.83 15.42
C ALA A 58 -2.84 0.62 14.46
N GLY A 59 -1.65 0.18 14.03
CA GLY A 59 -1.49 -0.92 13.07
C GLY A 59 -2.01 -0.61 11.67
N LEU A 60 -2.06 0.68 11.29
CA LEU A 60 -2.65 1.11 10.02
C LEU A 60 -1.59 1.33 8.94
N SER A 61 -1.95 1.02 7.69
CA SER A 61 -1.18 1.30 6.48
C SER A 61 -2.10 1.89 5.40
N GLY A 62 -1.52 2.57 4.41
CA GLY A 62 -2.31 3.32 3.42
C GLY A 62 -2.94 4.60 3.98
N VAL A 63 -2.35 5.19 5.03
CA VAL A 63 -2.91 6.33 5.77
C VAL A 63 -1.96 7.52 5.76
N ALA A 64 -2.53 8.72 5.62
CA ALA A 64 -1.84 10.00 5.82
C ALA A 64 -2.56 10.83 6.89
N VAL A 65 -1.79 11.45 7.78
CA VAL A 65 -2.30 12.30 8.86
C VAL A 65 -1.60 13.65 8.81
N LEU A 66 -2.39 14.72 8.85
CA LEU A 66 -1.93 16.10 8.94
C LEU A 66 -2.50 16.73 10.22
N VAL A 67 -1.64 17.38 10.99
CA VAL A 67 -1.99 18.10 12.21
C VAL A 67 -1.62 19.58 12.03
N SER A 68 -2.64 20.41 11.86
CA SER A 68 -2.51 21.86 11.80
C SER A 68 -2.46 22.46 13.20
N ARG A 69 -1.38 23.17 13.51
CA ARG A 69 -1.18 23.87 14.78
C ARG A 69 -1.25 25.37 14.58
N TYR A 70 -2.18 26.00 15.30
CA TYR A 70 -2.37 27.46 15.31
C TYR A 70 -1.63 28.10 16.48
N ARG A 71 -1.13 29.32 16.30
CA ARG A 71 -0.67 30.15 17.42
C ARG A 71 -1.88 30.82 18.05
N ILE A 72 -1.99 30.74 19.37
CA ILE A 72 -2.87 31.58 20.17
C ILE A 72 -2.05 32.73 20.79
N ALA A 73 -2.63 33.93 20.86
CA ALA A 73 -1.93 35.15 21.29
C ALA A 73 -1.43 35.09 22.75
N GLU A 74 -2.11 34.32 23.61
CA GLU A 74 -1.85 34.23 25.05
C GLU A 74 -1.50 32.79 25.48
N GLY A 75 -0.90 32.00 24.59
CA GLY A 75 -0.59 30.59 24.85
C GLY A 75 0.72 30.35 25.58
N ALA A 76 0.70 29.46 26.57
CA ALA A 76 1.91 28.87 27.10
C ALA A 76 2.64 28.04 26.03
N LYS A 77 3.96 28.23 25.92
CA LYS A 77 4.80 27.40 25.06
C LYS A 77 4.86 25.98 25.64
N LEU A 78 4.47 24.99 24.85
CA LEU A 78 4.73 23.60 25.18
C LEU A 78 6.24 23.34 25.09
N GLY A 79 6.83 22.71 26.12
CA GLY A 79 8.16 22.11 26.02
C GLY A 79 8.14 20.88 25.09
N THR A 80 9.32 20.33 24.78
CA THR A 80 9.51 19.19 23.87
C THR A 80 8.54 18.02 24.15
N GLY A 81 8.45 17.57 25.41
CA GLY A 81 7.54 16.48 25.78
C GLY A 81 6.06 16.85 25.71
N GLY A 82 5.72 18.14 25.80
CA GLY A 82 4.37 18.64 25.57
C GLY A 82 3.99 18.57 24.10
N LEU A 83 4.90 18.94 23.20
CA LEU A 83 4.70 18.85 21.75
C LEU A 83 4.52 17.41 21.28
N VAL A 84 5.41 16.52 21.72
CA VAL A 84 5.33 15.09 21.38
C VAL A 84 3.97 14.51 21.76
N ARG A 85 3.49 14.78 22.98
CA ARG A 85 2.17 14.31 23.43
C ARG A 85 1.03 14.97 22.67
N ALA A 86 1.13 16.27 22.35
CA ALA A 86 0.08 16.98 21.61
C ALA A 86 -0.08 16.43 20.19
N TYR A 87 1.02 16.30 19.43
CA TYR A 87 0.98 15.81 18.06
C TYR A 87 0.58 14.34 17.97
N GLY A 88 1.27 13.48 18.73
CA GLY A 88 0.96 12.04 18.74
C GLY A 88 -0.45 11.76 19.28
N GLY A 89 -0.85 12.43 20.36
CA GLY A 89 -2.18 12.27 20.96
C GLY A 89 -3.31 12.75 20.05
N THR A 90 -3.14 13.88 19.37
CA THR A 90 -4.14 14.38 18.41
C THR A 90 -4.29 13.43 17.22
N ALA A 91 -3.16 12.95 16.68
CA ALA A 91 -3.17 11.97 15.59
C ALA A 91 -3.86 10.66 16.03
N ALA A 92 -3.51 10.13 17.20
CA ALA A 92 -4.11 8.90 17.73
C ALA A 92 -5.63 9.05 17.94
N ALA A 93 -6.09 10.18 18.50
CA ALA A 93 -7.51 10.43 18.70
C ALA A 93 -8.26 10.53 17.35
N CYS A 94 -7.66 11.17 16.34
CA CYS A 94 -8.24 11.24 15.00
C CYS A 94 -8.35 9.84 14.38
N LEU A 95 -7.29 9.04 14.42
CA LEU A 95 -7.29 7.68 13.89
C LEU A 95 -8.31 6.78 14.58
N ALA A 96 -8.44 6.90 15.91
CA ALA A 96 -9.43 6.14 16.68
C ALA A 96 -10.90 6.50 16.35
N SER A 97 -11.13 7.69 15.79
CA SER A 97 -12.47 8.12 15.34
C SER A 97 -12.81 7.67 13.91
N ALA A 98 -11.84 7.17 13.16
CA ALA A 98 -12.04 6.68 11.81
C ALA A 98 -12.46 5.20 11.80
N GLU A 99 -13.32 4.82 10.86
CA GLU A 99 -13.64 3.41 10.61
C GLU A 99 -12.57 2.81 9.69
N PRO A 100 -11.74 1.86 10.17
CA PRO A 100 -10.72 1.24 9.34
C PRO A 100 -11.38 0.35 8.29
N LYS A 101 -10.84 0.38 7.07
CA LYS A 101 -11.21 -0.54 6.00
C LYS A 101 -10.05 -1.46 5.70
N GLU A 102 -10.38 -2.72 5.47
CA GLU A 102 -9.40 -3.69 5.04
C GLU A 102 -8.89 -3.33 3.64
N LEU A 103 -7.57 -3.29 3.50
CA LEU A 103 -6.90 -2.96 2.26
C LEU A 103 -6.25 -4.24 1.73
N GLN A 104 -6.89 -4.89 0.76
CA GLN A 104 -6.30 -6.01 0.05
C GLN A 104 -5.42 -5.48 -1.08
N GLN A 105 -4.11 -5.70 -0.97
CA GLN A 105 -3.17 -5.37 -2.04
C GLN A 105 -3.40 -6.33 -3.21
N GLN A 106 -3.73 -5.76 -4.36
CA GLN A 106 -3.80 -6.51 -5.62
C GLN A 106 -2.39 -6.57 -6.22
N ALA A 107 -2.10 -7.68 -6.87
CA ALA A 107 -0.89 -7.89 -7.63
C ALA A 107 -1.24 -8.52 -8.97
N THR A 108 -0.47 -8.15 -9.98
CA THR A 108 -0.46 -8.85 -11.25
C THR A 108 0.31 -10.15 -11.09
N ALA A 109 -0.34 -11.26 -11.42
CA ALA A 109 0.28 -12.58 -11.44
C ALA A 109 0.30 -13.18 -12.83
N ILE A 110 1.28 -14.05 -13.06
CA ILE A 110 1.41 -14.86 -14.26
C ILE A 110 1.46 -16.35 -13.95
N VAL A 111 0.93 -17.12 -14.88
CA VAL A 111 1.03 -18.58 -14.90
C VAL A 111 1.39 -19.02 -16.33
N ARG A 112 2.42 -19.86 -16.46
CA ARG A 112 2.79 -20.51 -17.72
C ARG A 112 2.47 -21.99 -17.66
N TYR A 113 1.81 -22.52 -18.68
CA TYR A 113 1.38 -23.91 -18.71
C TYR A 113 1.29 -24.45 -20.13
N SER A 114 1.37 -25.77 -20.26
CA SER A 114 1.23 -26.47 -21.55
C SER A 114 -0.18 -27.05 -21.71
N ALA A 115 -0.53 -27.51 -22.91
CA ALA A 115 -1.88 -28.00 -23.23
C ALA A 115 -2.39 -29.10 -22.26
N GLN A 116 -1.51 -29.96 -21.74
CA GLN A 116 -1.84 -31.03 -20.79
C GLN A 116 -2.42 -30.54 -19.45
N ASP A 117 -2.08 -29.32 -19.02
CA ASP A 117 -2.50 -28.77 -17.72
C ASP A 117 -3.68 -27.78 -17.86
N THR A 118 -4.18 -27.56 -19.09
CA THR A 118 -5.21 -26.56 -19.42
C THR A 118 -6.47 -26.68 -18.55
N GLY A 119 -6.98 -27.90 -18.34
CA GLY A 119 -8.21 -28.10 -17.56
C GLY A 119 -8.04 -27.71 -16.09
N ALA A 120 -6.90 -28.08 -15.49
CA ALA A 120 -6.59 -27.74 -14.10
C ALA A 120 -6.40 -26.23 -13.92
N VAL A 121 -5.62 -25.61 -14.81
CA VAL A 121 -5.35 -24.16 -14.77
C VAL A 121 -6.62 -23.35 -15.03
N PHE A 122 -7.44 -23.72 -16.02
CA PHE A 122 -8.72 -23.04 -16.28
C PHE A 122 -9.64 -23.07 -15.07
N THR A 123 -9.75 -24.22 -14.40
CA THR A 123 -10.60 -24.37 -13.21
C THR A 123 -10.12 -23.48 -12.06
N LEU A 124 -8.82 -23.47 -11.77
CA LEU A 124 -8.25 -22.71 -10.66
C LEU A 124 -8.21 -21.20 -10.94
N LEU A 125 -8.04 -20.79 -12.20
CA LEU A 125 -7.95 -19.38 -12.58
C LEU A 125 -9.30 -18.74 -12.96
N ALA A 126 -10.39 -19.51 -13.09
CA ALA A 126 -11.71 -19.00 -13.46
C ALA A 126 -12.18 -17.77 -12.64
N PRO A 127 -11.95 -17.68 -11.31
CA PRO A 127 -12.34 -16.51 -10.51
C PRO A 127 -11.63 -15.21 -10.89
N TYR A 128 -10.44 -15.29 -11.52
CA TYR A 128 -9.58 -14.13 -11.78
C TYR A 128 -9.64 -13.63 -13.22
N ALA A 129 -10.49 -14.23 -14.07
CA ALA A 129 -10.72 -13.84 -15.46
C ALA A 129 -9.41 -13.57 -16.25
N PRO A 130 -8.48 -14.55 -16.34
CA PRO A 130 -7.16 -14.32 -16.89
C PRO A 130 -7.18 -13.96 -18.38
N ARG A 131 -6.28 -13.07 -18.77
CA ARG A 131 -5.92 -12.86 -20.18
C ARG A 131 -4.86 -13.85 -20.58
N THR A 132 -5.09 -14.57 -21.67
CA THR A 132 -4.19 -15.63 -22.13
C THR A 132 -3.58 -15.32 -23.49
N VAL A 133 -2.31 -15.64 -23.67
CA VAL A 133 -1.64 -15.66 -24.98
C VAL A 133 -0.88 -16.96 -25.16
N MET A 134 -0.90 -17.50 -26.38
CA MET A 134 -0.06 -18.65 -26.74
C MET A 134 1.35 -18.18 -27.04
N LEU A 135 2.34 -18.81 -26.41
CA LEU A 135 3.75 -18.53 -26.60
C LEU A 135 4.32 -19.44 -27.72
N PRO A 136 5.24 -18.92 -28.55
CA PRO A 136 5.89 -19.69 -29.60
C PRO A 136 7.04 -20.55 -29.06
N THR A 137 6.76 -21.40 -28.07
CA THR A 137 7.70 -22.39 -27.52
C THR A 137 7.50 -23.74 -28.19
N GLU A 138 8.47 -24.65 -28.04
CA GLU A 138 8.36 -26.03 -28.52
C GLU A 138 8.56 -27.00 -27.34
N PRO A 139 7.50 -27.66 -26.83
CA PRO A 139 6.10 -27.56 -27.26
C PRO A 139 5.46 -26.20 -26.91
N PRO A 140 4.32 -25.82 -27.54
CA PRO A 140 3.65 -24.55 -27.29
C PRO A 140 3.10 -24.47 -25.86
N GLU A 141 3.28 -23.31 -25.25
CA GLU A 141 2.80 -22.95 -23.91
C GLU A 141 1.77 -21.83 -23.99
N THR A 142 0.99 -21.66 -22.93
CA THR A 142 0.08 -20.53 -22.72
C THR A 142 0.57 -19.74 -21.51
N LEU A 143 0.64 -18.42 -21.66
CA LEU A 143 0.83 -17.46 -20.58
C LEU A 143 -0.53 -16.89 -20.21
N ALA A 144 -0.95 -17.07 -18.95
CA ALA A 144 -2.10 -16.42 -18.35
C ALA A 144 -1.63 -15.29 -17.44
N ARG A 145 -2.20 -14.09 -17.62
CA ARG A 145 -1.97 -12.90 -16.77
C ARG A 145 -3.29 -12.44 -16.16
N PHE A 146 -3.29 -12.18 -14.85
CA PHE A 146 -4.49 -11.80 -14.10
C PHE A 146 -4.14 -10.98 -12.85
N GLU A 147 -5.14 -10.30 -12.31
CA GLU A 147 -5.04 -9.64 -11.01
C GLU A 147 -5.51 -10.59 -9.90
N VAL A 148 -4.79 -10.61 -8.80
CA VAL A 148 -5.06 -11.47 -7.65
C VAL A 148 -4.63 -10.75 -6.37
N PRO A 149 -5.30 -10.96 -5.22
CA PRO A 149 -4.76 -10.51 -3.94
C PRO A 149 -3.34 -11.05 -3.73
N GLN A 150 -2.41 -10.20 -3.31
CA GLN A 150 -1.02 -10.56 -3.15
C GLN A 150 -0.83 -11.75 -2.19
N GLU A 151 -1.66 -11.83 -1.15
CA GLU A 151 -1.69 -12.94 -0.18
C GLU A 151 -2.18 -14.27 -0.77
N GLU A 152 -2.91 -14.24 -1.88
CA GLU A 152 -3.43 -15.43 -2.57
C GLU A 152 -2.42 -16.04 -3.56
N ILE A 153 -1.30 -15.36 -3.85
CA ILE A 153 -0.30 -15.84 -4.82
C ILE A 153 0.29 -17.17 -4.38
N ASP A 154 0.81 -17.25 -3.16
CA ASP A 154 1.44 -18.49 -2.64
C ASP A 154 0.41 -19.62 -2.52
N PRO A 155 -0.78 -19.43 -1.89
CA PRO A 155 -1.83 -20.45 -1.86
C PRO A 155 -2.32 -20.89 -3.24
N LEU A 156 -2.42 -19.98 -4.21
CA LEU A 156 -2.78 -20.32 -5.59
C LEU A 156 -1.67 -21.14 -6.27
N SER A 157 -0.40 -20.76 -6.06
CA SER A 157 0.77 -21.48 -6.57
C SER A 157 0.82 -22.92 -6.04
N GLU A 158 0.57 -23.13 -4.74
CA GLU A 158 0.52 -24.47 -4.13
C GLU A 158 -0.60 -25.34 -4.71
N ARG A 159 -1.81 -24.76 -4.91
CA ARG A 159 -2.95 -25.45 -5.53
C ARG A 159 -2.63 -25.84 -6.98
N LEU A 160 -2.02 -24.95 -7.75
CA LEU A 160 -1.59 -25.22 -9.13
C LEU A 160 -0.52 -26.30 -9.18
N ALA A 161 0.48 -26.23 -8.30
CA ALA A 161 1.53 -27.24 -8.19
C ALA A 161 0.93 -28.62 -7.86
N THR A 162 0.00 -28.68 -6.90
CA THR A 162 -0.67 -29.93 -6.52
C THR A 162 -1.46 -30.53 -7.69
N ALA A 163 -2.22 -29.71 -8.42
CA ALA A 163 -3.05 -30.18 -9.53
C ALA A 163 -2.23 -30.58 -10.78
N THR A 164 -1.00 -30.09 -10.92
CA THR A 164 -0.16 -30.26 -12.11
C THR A 164 1.12 -31.06 -11.82
N ALA A 165 1.18 -31.75 -10.69
CA ALA A 165 2.38 -32.47 -10.22
C ALA A 165 3.66 -31.60 -10.24
N GLY A 166 3.52 -30.33 -9.85
CA GLY A 166 4.60 -29.35 -9.74
C GLY A 166 5.00 -28.65 -11.03
N ARG A 167 4.33 -28.89 -12.16
CA ARG A 167 4.69 -28.30 -13.46
C ARG A 167 4.33 -26.83 -13.59
N VAL A 168 3.26 -26.40 -12.92
CA VAL A 168 2.72 -25.05 -13.04
C VAL A 168 2.85 -24.33 -11.71
N LEU A 169 3.41 -23.13 -11.75
CA LEU A 169 3.54 -22.23 -10.61
C LEU A 169 2.91 -20.87 -10.94
N CYS A 170 2.41 -20.20 -9.91
CA CYS A 170 1.96 -18.82 -9.98
C CYS A 170 3.07 -17.91 -9.47
N MET A 171 3.32 -16.81 -10.16
CA MET A 171 4.34 -15.83 -9.81
C MET A 171 3.78 -14.42 -9.87
N ALA A 172 4.12 -13.58 -8.89
CA ALA A 172 3.92 -12.13 -8.99
C ALA A 172 4.85 -11.54 -10.06
N VAL A 173 4.39 -10.52 -10.77
CA VAL A 173 5.22 -9.72 -11.67
C VAL A 173 5.05 -8.24 -11.35
N ASP A 174 6.16 -7.51 -11.39
CA ASP A 174 6.13 -6.05 -11.40
C ASP A 174 5.82 -5.59 -12.83
N ASP A 175 4.83 -4.71 -13.01
CA ASP A 175 4.27 -4.36 -14.32
C ASP A 175 5.29 -3.89 -15.39
N GLU A 176 5.01 -4.34 -16.63
CA GLU A 176 5.51 -3.97 -17.98
C GLU A 176 6.90 -4.43 -18.49
N GLU A 177 7.88 -4.83 -17.67
CA GLU A 177 9.21 -5.19 -18.22
C GLU A 177 9.43 -6.68 -18.56
N ASP A 178 8.58 -7.60 -18.10
CA ASP A 178 8.73 -9.05 -18.36
C ASP A 178 7.54 -9.66 -19.15
N ALA A 179 7.65 -9.59 -20.48
CA ALA A 179 7.03 -10.47 -21.49
C ALA A 179 5.64 -10.07 -22.09
N PRO A 180 5.35 -10.53 -23.34
CA PRO A 180 4.59 -9.80 -24.35
C PRO A 180 3.08 -10.00 -24.24
N LEU A 181 2.36 -8.98 -23.75
CA LEU A 181 0.91 -8.86 -23.87
C LEU A 181 0.49 -7.40 -23.98
#